data_AF-A0A3N4PM39-F1
#
_entry.id   AF-A0A3N4PM39-F1
#
_cell.length_a   1.000
_cell.length_b   1.000
_cell.length_c   1.000
_cell.angle_alpha   90.00
_cell.angle_beta   90.00
_cell.angle_gamma   90.00
#
_symmetry.space_group_name_H-M   'P 1'
#
loop_
_entity.id
_entity.type
_entity.pdbx_description
1 polymer ?
#
loop_
_entity_poly.entity_id
_entity_poly.type
_entity_poly.pdbx_seq_one_letter_code
_entity_poly.pdbx_strand_id
1 'polypeptide(L)'
;MRKIAPDKWKHFWVGIPMGIVLQTTAWYLYPPLMYLLAFLAVCAVSYGFELLSLITGKGHHDVKDAIASIIGGVIGMGLFALWLFVC
;
A
#
# COMPACT_ATOMS: atom_id res chain seq x y z
N MET A 1 15.16 -3.66 -23.06
CA MET A 1 14.60 -2.64 -22.14
C MET A 1 13.26 -3.16 -21.63
N ARG A 2 13.22 -3.68 -20.40
CA ARG A 2 12.02 -4.26 -19.78
C ARG A 2 11.09 -3.08 -19.47
N LYS A 3 10.14 -2.78 -20.35
CA LYS A 3 9.08 -1.80 -20.09
C LYS A 3 8.48 -2.17 -18.73
N ILE A 4 8.50 -1.23 -17.78
CA ILE A 4 7.68 -1.34 -16.58
C ILE A 4 6.28 -1.59 -17.11
N ALA A 5 5.75 -2.80 -16.89
CA ALA A 5 4.46 -3.16 -17.44
C ALA A 5 3.42 -2.16 -16.90
N PRO A 6 2.42 -1.77 -17.72
CA PRO A 6 1.37 -0.85 -17.27
C PRO A 6 0.63 -1.35 -16.02
N ASP A 7 0.72 -2.64 -15.67
CA ASP A 7 0.19 -3.18 -14.40
C ASP A 7 0.85 -2.57 -13.15
N LYS A 8 2.16 -2.30 -13.14
CA LYS A 8 2.89 -1.84 -11.95
C LYS A 8 2.47 -0.45 -11.53
N TRP A 9 2.21 0.39 -12.52
CA TRP A 9 1.66 1.72 -12.28
C TRP A 9 0.27 1.62 -11.68
N LYS A 10 -0.57 0.67 -12.10
CA LYS A 10 -1.87 0.44 -11.48
C LYS A 10 -1.72 0.04 -10.01
N HIS A 11 -0.82 -0.89 -9.69
CA HIS A 11 -0.54 -1.28 -8.30
C HIS A 11 -0.05 -0.12 -7.43
N PHE A 12 0.83 0.72 -7.99
CA PHE A 12 1.28 1.96 -7.36
C PHE A 12 0.13 2.94 -7.09
N TRP A 13 -0.68 3.25 -8.11
CA TRP A 13 -1.82 4.18 -7.99
C TRP A 13 -2.89 3.69 -7.02
N VAL A 14 -3.12 2.37 -6.94
CA VAL A 14 -4.02 1.75 -5.94
C VAL A 14 -3.40 1.76 -4.54
N GLY A 15 -2.07 1.68 -4.45
CA GLY A 15 -1.34 1.79 -3.19
C GLY A 15 -1.61 3.10 -2.46
N ILE A 16 -1.69 4.23 -3.18
CA ILE A 16 -1.89 5.56 -2.57
C ILE A 16 -3.20 5.67 -1.76
N PRO A 17 -4.40 5.44 -2.32
CA PRO A 17 -5.64 5.51 -1.56
C PRO A 17 -5.68 4.45 -0.44
N MET A 18 -5.11 3.27 -0.67
CA MET A 18 -4.97 2.24 0.37
C MET A 18 -4.14 2.75 1.56
N GLY A 19 -3.00 3.40 1.30
CA GLY A 19 -2.15 4.00 2.33
C GLY A 19 -2.85 5.07 3.14
N ILE A 20 -3.63 5.95 2.48
CA ILE A 20 -4.44 6.98 3.15
C ILE A 20 -5.47 6.34 4.07
N VAL A 21 -6.23 5.36 3.57
CA VAL A 21 -7.27 4.67 4.35
C VAL A 21 -6.66 3.97 5.55
N LEU A 22 -5.60 3.18 5.36
CA LEU A 22 -4.95 2.46 6.45
C LEU A 22 -4.32 3.41 7.48
N GLN A 23 -3.72 4.51 7.05
CA GLN A 23 -3.22 5.54 7.95
C GLN A 23 -4.35 6.21 8.75
N THR A 24 -5.47 6.52 8.10
CA THR A 24 -6.65 7.12 8.75
C THR A 24 -7.22 6.16 9.81
N THR A 25 -7.34 4.88 9.47
CA THR A 25 -7.79 3.84 10.41
C THR A 25 -6.83 3.68 11.59
N ALA A 26 -5.52 3.64 11.33
CA ALA A 26 -4.52 3.52 12.38
C ALA A 26 -4.48 4.76 13.30
N TRP A 27 -4.67 5.96 12.74
CA TRP A 27 -4.81 7.20 13.49
C TRP A 27 -6.06 7.16 14.39
N TYR A 28 -7.20 6.68 13.88
CA TYR A 28 -8.43 6.55 14.68
C TYR A 28 -8.31 5.51 15.80
N LEU A 29 -7.68 4.37 15.55
CA LEU A 29 -7.60 3.26 16.50
C LEU A 29 -6.54 3.47 17.59
N TYR A 30 -5.32 3.90 17.20
CA TYR A 30 -4.21 4.05 18.13
C TYR A 30 -3.18 5.08 17.63
N PRO A 31 -3.42 6.38 17.85
CA PRO A 31 -2.56 7.46 17.39
C PRO A 31 -1.06 7.30 17.71
N PRO A 32 -0.64 6.82 18.91
CA PRO A 32 0.78 6.75 19.25
C PRO A 32 1.61 5.85 18.32
N LEU A 33 1.02 4.84 17.69
CA LEU A 33 1.71 3.92 16.76
C LEU A 33 1.08 3.92 15.37
N MET A 34 0.33 4.96 15.01
CA MET A 34 -0.44 5.00 13.75
C MET A 34 0.39 4.65 12.51
N TYR A 35 1.61 5.21 12.41
CA TYR A 35 2.48 4.99 11.26
C TYR A 35 3.01 3.55 11.20
N LEU A 36 3.35 2.98 12.34
CA LEU A 36 3.82 1.60 12.41
C LEU A 36 2.69 0.62 12.04
N LEU A 37 1.51 0.82 12.61
CA LEU A 37 0.34 -0.04 12.34
C LEU A 37 -0.10 0.07 10.88
N ALA A 38 -0.16 1.28 10.33
CA ALA A 38 -0.48 1.50 8.93
C ALA A 38 0.57 0.89 7.99
N PHE A 39 1.86 1.05 8.28
CA PHE A 39 2.93 0.45 7.48
C PHE A 39 2.87 -1.08 7.48
N LEU A 40 2.70 -1.69 8.66
CA LEU A 40 2.53 -3.13 8.77
C LEU A 40 1.30 -3.61 8.00
N ALA A 41 0.19 -2.88 8.08
CA ALA A 41 -1.02 -3.18 7.32
C ALA A 41 -0.80 -3.04 5.80
N VAL A 42 -0.12 -1.99 5.33
CA VAL A 42 0.23 -1.80 3.91
C VAL A 42 1.06 -2.97 3.40
N CYS A 43 2.08 -3.39 4.16
CA CYS A 43 2.91 -4.54 3.81
C CYS A 43 2.10 -5.84 3.80
N ALA A 44 1.28 -6.09 4.84
CA ALA A 44 0.48 -7.30 4.96
C ALA A 44 -0.58 -7.40 3.85
N VAL A 45 -1.24 -6.30 3.49
CA VAL A 45 -2.24 -6.26 2.42
C VAL A 45 -1.57 -6.41 1.06
N SER A 46 -0.48 -5.69 0.79
CA SER A 46 0.23 -5.76 -0.50
C SER A 46 0.80 -7.15 -0.76
N TYR A 47 1.46 -7.74 0.23
CA TYR A 47 1.96 -9.11 0.13
C TYR A 47 0.83 -10.15 0.19
N GLY A 48 -0.22 -9.88 0.94
CA GLY A 48 -1.39 -10.75 1.05
C GLY A 48 -2.10 -10.95 -0.28
N PHE A 49 -2.34 -9.88 -1.05
CA PHE A 49 -2.90 -9.99 -2.40
C PHE A 49 -2.01 -10.82 -3.33
N GLU A 50 -0.70 -10.68 -3.19
CA GLU A 50 0.30 -11.41 -3.97
C GLU A 50 0.31 -12.91 -3.64
N LEU A 51 0.25 -13.25 -2.34
CA LEU A 51 0.16 -14.62 -1.86
C LEU A 51 -1.17 -15.27 -2.26
N LEU A 52 -2.27 -14.53 -2.20
CA LEU A 52 -3.58 -15.00 -2.66
C LEU A 52 -3.58 -15.26 -4.17
N SER A 53 -2.94 -14.41 -4.96
CA SER A 53 -2.74 -14.61 -6.41
C SER A 53 -1.98 -15.92 -6.68
N LEU A 54 -0.90 -16.16 -5.91
CA LEU A 54 -0.12 -17.40 -5.99
C LEU A 54 -0.93 -18.65 -5.64
N ILE A 55 -1.69 -18.61 -4.54
CA ILE A 55 -2.46 -19.77 -4.03
C ILE A 55 -3.66 -20.08 -4.95
N THR A 56 -4.35 -19.06 -5.43
CA THR A 56 -5.57 -19.24 -6.24
C THR A 56 -5.29 -19.47 -7.71
N GLY A 57 -4.05 -19.23 -8.17
CA GLY A 57 -3.68 -19.21 -9.58
C GLY A 57 -4.39 -18.12 -10.40
N LYS A 58 -5.11 -17.21 -9.74
CA LYS A 58 -5.84 -16.11 -10.38
C LYS A 58 -5.01 -14.84 -10.31
N GLY A 59 -4.08 -14.72 -11.23
CA GLY A 59 -3.27 -13.51 -11.40
C GLY A 59 -1.85 -13.82 -11.86
N HIS A 60 -1.09 -12.76 -12.14
CA HIS A 60 0.34 -12.87 -12.36
C HIS A 60 1.01 -12.74 -11.00
N HIS A 61 1.76 -13.75 -10.57
CA HIS A 61 2.57 -13.63 -9.36
C HIS A 61 3.87 -12.89 -9.72
N ASP A 62 3.97 -11.61 -9.32
CA ASP A 62 5.19 -10.82 -9.37
C ASP A 62 5.31 -9.99 -8.09
N VAL A 63 6.28 -10.32 -7.24
CA VAL A 63 6.61 -9.59 -6.01
C VAL A 63 6.79 -8.07 -6.26
N LYS A 64 7.13 -7.67 -7.48
CA LYS A 64 7.23 -6.26 -7.86
C LYS A 64 5.90 -5.50 -7.81
N ASP A 65 4.77 -6.19 -7.91
CA ASP A 65 3.43 -5.60 -7.81
C ASP A 65 3.12 -5.25 -6.36
N ALA A 66 3.48 -6.13 -5.43
CA ALA A 66 3.46 -5.84 -4.00
C ALA A 66 4.39 -4.67 -3.64
N ILE A 67 5.61 -4.63 -4.18
CA ILE A 67 6.55 -3.52 -3.97
C ILE A 67 5.97 -2.20 -4.50
N ALA A 68 5.38 -2.20 -5.70
CA ALA A 68 4.76 -1.02 -6.27
C ALA A 68 3.60 -0.49 -5.41
N SER A 69 2.74 -1.39 -4.90
CA SER A 69 1.67 -1.02 -3.96
C SER A 69 2.19 -0.53 -2.62
N ILE A 70 3.29 -1.09 -2.08
CA ILE A 70 3.90 -0.58 -0.84
C ILE A 70 4.44 0.83 -1.03
N ILE A 71 5.14 1.11 -2.13
CA ILE A 71 5.66 2.46 -2.42
C ILE A 71 4.50 3.45 -2.54
N GLY A 72 3.44 3.09 -3.27
CA GLY A 72 2.22 3.89 -3.34
C GLY A 72 1.58 4.11 -1.95
N GLY A 73 1.51 3.05 -1.14
CA GLY A 73 0.98 3.10 0.22
C GLY A 73 1.74 4.04 1.14
N VAL A 74 3.07 4.01 1.09
CA VAL A 74 3.92 4.94 1.87
C VAL A 74 3.69 6.39 1.44
N ILE A 75 3.53 6.66 0.14
CA ILE A 75 3.17 8.01 -0.34
C ILE A 75 1.80 8.42 0.19
N GLY A 76 0.80 7.52 0.14
CA GLY A 76 -0.53 7.76 0.71
C GLY A 76 -0.49 8.10 2.21
N MET A 77 0.29 7.35 2.99
CA MET A 77 0.52 7.64 4.41
C MET A 77 1.14 9.03 4.61
N GLY A 78 2.14 9.38 3.78
CA GLY A 78 2.78 10.70 3.80
C GLY A 78 1.83 11.84 3.44
N LEU A 79 0.92 11.64 2.48
CA LEU A 79 -0.12 12.62 2.14
C LEU A 79 -1.09 12.86 3.31
N PHE A 80 -1.47 11.80 4.03
CA PHE A 80 -2.29 11.94 5.23
C PHE A 80 -1.53 12.66 6.35
N ALA A 81 -0.24 12.36 6.54
CA ALA A 81 0.59 13.09 7.49
C ALA A 81 0.65 14.59 7.15
N LEU A 82 0.86 14.93 5.88
CA LEU A 82 0.86 16.31 5.41
C LEU A 82 -0.49 16.99 5.68
N TRP A 83 -1.60 16.29 5.44
CA TRP A 83 -2.94 16.78 5.74
C TRP A 83 -3.11 17.10 7.23
N LEU A 84 -2.63 16.24 8.13
CA LEU A 84 -2.63 16.49 9.59
C LEU A 84 -1.77 17.69 10.02
N PHE A 85 -0.76 18.08 9.24
CA PHE A 85 0.06 19.26 9.54
C PHE A 85 -0.58 20.57 9.05
N VAL A 86 -1.49 20.51 8.08
CA VAL A 86 -2.09 21.69 7.44
C VAL A 86 -3.47 22.03 8.03
N CYS A 87 -4.19 21.04 8.57
CA CYS A 87 -5.53 21.19 9.15
C CYS A 87 -5.51 21.10 10.68
#